data_AF-A0A2E3P1Y8-F1
#
_entry.id   AF-A0A2E3P1Y8-F1
#
_cell.length_a   1.000
_cell.length_b   1.000
_cell.length_c   1.000
_cell.angle_alpha   90.00
_cell.angle_beta   90.00
_cell.angle_gamma   90.00
#
_symmetry.space_group_name_H-M   'P 1'
#
loop_
_entity.id
_entity.type
_entity.pdbx_description
1 polymer ?
#
loop_
_entity_poly.entity_id
_entity_poly.type
_entity_poly.pdbx_seq_one_letter_code
_entity_poly.pdbx_strand_id
1 'polypeptide(L)'
;MLPFGGYKGSAISMMVELLAGALIGEVFSFQAGAADNRDGGPTRGGEFILAIDPARMSGGSDWLGQGEALFRQMLETGAAPDAVRLPGDRRYANREKTPRDGVAIPGALYDKIVELTG
;
A
#
# COMPACT_ATOMS: atom_id res chain seq x y z
N MET A 1 -10.31 -4.31 14.56
CA MET A 1 -9.76 -2.95 14.34
C MET A 1 -10.89 -2.02 13.92
N LEU A 2 -10.79 -0.71 14.17
CA LEU A 2 -11.72 0.29 13.61
C LEU A 2 -11.30 0.69 12.20
N PRO A 3 -12.24 1.04 11.30
CA PRO A 3 -11.92 1.50 9.95
C PRO A 3 -11.25 2.87 9.96
N PHE A 4 -10.23 3.06 9.10
CA PHE A 4 -9.58 4.35 8.91
C PHE A 4 -10.60 5.41 8.46
N GLY A 5 -10.73 6.52 9.19
CA GLY A 5 -11.68 7.58 8.82
C GLY A 5 -13.16 7.18 8.95
N GLY A 6 -13.48 6.19 9.79
CA GLY A 6 -14.86 5.81 10.13
C GLY A 6 -15.63 5.25 8.94
N TYR A 7 -16.84 5.77 8.67
CA TYR A 7 -17.72 5.26 7.61
C TYR A 7 -17.10 5.31 6.20
N LYS A 8 -16.20 6.28 5.95
CA LYS A 8 -15.47 6.36 4.67
C LYS A 8 -14.49 5.21 4.51
N GLY A 9 -13.80 4.84 5.59
CA GLY A 9 -12.93 3.67 5.61
C GLY A 9 -13.70 2.39 5.33
N SER A 10 -14.86 2.23 5.96
CA SER A 10 -15.73 1.08 5.70
C SER A 10 -16.15 0.98 4.23
N ALA A 11 -16.50 2.11 3.61
CA ALA A 11 -16.86 2.14 2.18
C ALA A 11 -15.67 1.75 1.28
N ILE A 12 -14.46 2.22 1.58
CA ILE A 12 -13.24 1.84 0.85
C ILE A 12 -12.94 0.35 1.04
N SER A 13 -13.02 -0.17 2.26
CA SER A 13 -12.84 -1.61 2.53
C SER A 13 -13.84 -2.45 1.74
N MET A 14 -15.11 -2.04 1.68
CA MET A 14 -16.14 -2.74 0.91
C MET A 14 -15.84 -2.73 -0.60
N MET A 15 -15.36 -1.62 -1.15
CA MET A 15 -14.93 -1.56 -2.56
C MET A 15 -13.79 -2.55 -2.84
N VAL A 16 -12.77 -2.60 -1.98
CA VAL A 16 -11.65 -3.54 -2.11
C VAL A 16 -12.15 -5.00 -2.04
N GLU A 17 -13.02 -5.30 -1.08
CA GLU A 17 -13.60 -6.63 -0.88
C GLU A 17 -14.36 -7.13 -2.13
N LEU A 18 -15.13 -6.25 -2.76
CA LEU A 18 -15.87 -6.58 -3.98
C LEU A 18 -14.96 -6.78 -5.20
N LEU A 19 -13.89 -5.98 -5.33
CA LEU A 19 -12.94 -6.09 -6.44
C LEU A 19 -12.01 -7.30 -6.31
N ALA A 20 -11.51 -7.57 -5.10
CA ALA A 20 -10.51 -8.60 -4.86
C ALA A 20 -11.12 -9.95 -4.42
N GLY A 21 -12.36 -9.97 -3.92
CA GLY A 21 -13.10 -11.20 -3.62
C GLY A 21 -14.11 -11.50 -4.73
N ALA A 22 -15.27 -10.84 -4.67
CA ALA A 22 -16.43 -11.17 -5.50
C ALA A 22 -16.15 -11.15 -7.01
N LEU A 23 -15.50 -10.09 -7.52
CA LEU A 23 -15.29 -9.89 -8.96
C LEU A 23 -14.45 -11.00 -9.60
N ILE A 24 -13.43 -11.48 -8.89
CA ILE A 24 -12.50 -12.50 -9.39
C ILE A 24 -12.82 -13.91 -8.88
N GLY A 25 -13.92 -14.07 -8.12
CA GLY A 25 -14.38 -15.36 -7.60
C GLY A 25 -13.61 -15.88 -6.38
N GLU A 26 -12.92 -15.00 -5.67
CA GLU A 26 -12.13 -15.32 -4.48
C GLU A 26 -12.92 -15.17 -3.17
N VAL A 27 -12.36 -15.74 -2.11
CA VAL A 27 -13.01 -15.73 -0.78
C VAL A 27 -13.03 -14.35 -0.15
N PHE A 28 -14.13 -14.04 0.54
CA PHE A 28 -14.26 -12.84 1.36
C PHE A 28 -13.43 -12.93 2.64
N SER A 29 -13.02 -11.79 3.19
CA SER A 29 -12.30 -11.63 4.45
C SER A 29 -12.95 -12.39 5.61
N PHE A 30 -14.28 -12.40 5.71
CA PHE A 30 -14.97 -13.16 6.76
C PHE A 30 -14.89 -14.69 6.56
N GLN A 31 -14.85 -15.15 5.30
CA GLN A 31 -14.70 -16.57 4.96
C GLN A 31 -13.25 -17.00 5.16
N ALA A 32 -12.29 -16.17 4.74
CA ALA A 32 -10.86 -16.38 4.98
C ALA A 32 -10.57 -16.50 6.48
N GLY A 33 -11.13 -15.60 7.30
CA GLY A 33 -10.99 -15.67 8.75
C GLY A 33 -11.65 -16.91 9.38
N ALA A 34 -12.75 -17.41 8.81
CA ALA A 34 -13.39 -18.65 9.26
C ALA A 34 -12.60 -19.91 8.86
N ALA A 35 -11.88 -19.86 7.72
CA ALA A 35 -11.06 -20.95 7.20
C ALA A 35 -9.62 -20.96 7.74
N ASP A 36 -9.22 -19.92 8.49
CA ASP A 36 -7.88 -19.78 9.06
C ASP A 36 -7.59 -20.88 10.09
N ASN A 37 -6.55 -21.67 9.82
CA ASN A 37 -6.08 -22.74 10.69
C ASN A 37 -5.10 -22.24 11.78
N ARG A 38 -4.80 -20.93 11.79
CA ARG A 38 -3.90 -20.26 12.75
C ARG A 38 -2.48 -20.83 12.78
N ASP A 39 -2.02 -21.39 11.67
CA ASP A 39 -0.65 -21.90 11.54
C ASP A 39 0.39 -20.79 11.27
N GLY A 40 -0.07 -19.54 11.11
CA GLY A 40 0.77 -18.39 10.79
C GLY A 40 1.15 -18.28 9.32
N GLY A 41 0.60 -19.15 8.46
CA GLY A 41 0.75 -19.12 7.02
C GLY A 41 0.01 -17.94 6.37
N PRO A 42 0.24 -17.73 5.07
CA PRO A 42 -0.40 -16.63 4.34
C PRO A 42 -1.92 -16.80 4.34
N THR A 43 -2.63 -15.72 4.64
CA THR A 43 -4.09 -15.69 4.54
C THR A 43 -4.53 -15.95 3.11
N ARG A 44 -5.56 -16.80 2.95
CA ARG A 44 -6.20 -17.03 1.65
C ARG A 44 -7.06 -15.83 1.27
N GLY A 45 -6.99 -15.42 0.01
CA GLY A 45 -7.77 -14.31 -0.53
C GLY A 45 -7.34 -13.96 -1.95
N GLY A 46 -8.07 -13.05 -2.57
CA GLY A 46 -7.77 -12.59 -3.92
C GLY A 46 -7.01 -11.28 -3.97
N GLU A 47 -6.37 -11.04 -5.11
CA GLU A 47 -5.68 -9.80 -5.43
C GLU A 47 -6.19 -9.27 -6.77
N PHE A 48 -6.57 -8.00 -6.80
CA PHE A 48 -7.00 -7.31 -8.01
C PHE A 48 -5.94 -6.27 -8.40
N ILE A 49 -5.39 -6.41 -9.61
CA ILE A 49 -4.39 -5.50 -10.17
C ILE A 49 -5.04 -4.68 -11.28
N LEU A 50 -4.98 -3.35 -11.15
CA LEU A 50 -5.42 -2.40 -12.17
C LEU A 50 -4.22 -1.65 -12.75
N ALA A 51 -3.97 -1.81 -14.04
CA ALA A 51 -2.97 -1.05 -14.78
C ALA A 51 -3.67 -0.11 -15.77
N ILE A 52 -3.28 1.16 -15.75
CA ILE A 52 -3.81 2.21 -16.61
C ILE A 52 -2.68 2.75 -17.46
N ASP A 53 -2.86 2.78 -18.79
CA ASP A 53 -1.98 3.48 -19.72
C ASP A 53 -2.44 4.94 -19.87
N PRO A 54 -1.75 5.91 -19.25
CA PRO A 54 -2.16 7.30 -19.30
C PRO A 54 -2.06 7.88 -20.71
N ALA A 55 -1.18 7.37 -21.58
CA ALA A 55 -1.08 7.86 -22.96
C ALA A 55 -2.35 7.54 -23.77
N ARG A 56 -2.98 6.40 -23.50
CA ARG A 56 -4.26 6.01 -24.13
C ARG A 56 -5.47 6.71 -23.52
N MET A 57 -5.44 7.02 -22.22
CA MET A 57 -6.56 7.67 -21.53
C MET A 57 -6.58 9.19 -21.68
N SER A 58 -5.41 9.82 -21.78
CA SER A 58 -5.26 11.28 -21.78
C SER A 58 -5.69 11.95 -23.08
N GLY A 59 -5.91 11.18 -24.16
CA GLY A 59 -6.27 11.73 -25.47
C GLY A 59 -5.21 12.66 -26.07
N GLY A 60 -3.94 12.48 -25.69
CA GLY A 60 -2.83 13.33 -26.14
C GLY A 60 -2.58 14.58 -25.28
N SER A 61 -3.20 14.70 -24.11
CA SER A 61 -2.90 15.80 -23.16
C SER A 61 -1.54 15.62 -22.47
N ASP A 62 -0.97 16.73 -21.98
CA ASP A 62 0.23 16.72 -21.12
C ASP A 62 -0.12 16.33 -19.69
N TRP A 63 -0.56 15.08 -19.50
CA TRP A 63 -0.97 14.54 -18.20
C TRP A 63 0.17 14.57 -17.19
N LEU A 64 1.42 14.39 -17.65
CA LEU A 64 2.60 14.39 -16.79
C LEU A 64 2.88 15.81 -16.27
N GLY A 65 2.92 16.82 -17.15
CA GLY A 65 3.12 18.20 -16.75
C GLY A 65 2.01 18.72 -15.82
N GLN A 66 0.76 18.31 -16.04
CA GLN A 66 -0.35 18.63 -15.14
C GLN A 66 -0.18 18.02 -13.75
N GLY A 67 0.27 16.76 -13.67
CA GLY A 67 0.59 16.10 -12.40
C GLY A 67 1.71 16.80 -11.64
N GLU A 68 2.81 17.13 -12.34
CA GLU A 68 3.94 17.87 -11.76
C GLU A 68 3.55 19.26 -11.26
N ALA A 69 2.67 19.96 -11.98
CA ALA A 69 2.15 21.25 -11.54
C ALA A 69 1.36 21.14 -10.23
N LEU A 70 0.54 20.11 -10.07
CA LEU A 70 -0.18 19.85 -8.81
C LEU A 70 0.79 19.56 -7.66
N PHE A 71 1.79 18.70 -7.87
CA PHE A 71 2.78 18.38 -6.84
C PHE A 71 3.56 19.61 -6.41
N ARG A 72 4.01 20.43 -7.37
CA ARG A 72 4.67 21.70 -7.10
C ARG A 72 3.80 22.61 -6.23
N GLN A 73 2.54 22.80 -6.61
CA GLN A 73 1.60 23.62 -5.85
C GLN A 73 1.43 23.10 -4.41
N MET A 74 1.26 21.78 -4.23
CA MET A 74 1.10 21.17 -2.90
C MET A 74 2.33 21.39 -2.02
N LEU A 75 3.53 21.24 -2.59
CA LEU A 75 4.80 21.41 -1.86
C LEU A 75 5.07 22.88 -1.52
N GLU A 76 4.76 23.81 -2.44
CA GLU A 76 4.95 25.26 -2.24
C GLU A 76 3.95 25.86 -1.24
N THR A 77 2.75 25.29 -1.11
CA THR A 77 1.70 25.78 -0.19
C THR A 77 1.93 25.36 1.27
N GLY A 78 2.97 24.55 1.55
CA GLY A 78 3.30 24.12 2.91
C GLY A 78 3.79 25.26 3.79
N ALA A 79 3.03 25.61 4.84
CA ALA A 79 3.30 26.73 5.75
C ALA A 79 4.59 26.61 6.60
N ALA A 80 5.31 25.48 6.52
CA ALA A 80 6.56 25.23 7.21
C ALA A 80 7.43 24.25 6.41
N PRO A 81 8.76 24.23 6.63
CA PRO A 81 9.61 23.11 6.20
C PRO A 81 8.97 21.80 6.69
N ASP A 82 8.81 20.82 5.80
CA ASP A 82 8.18 19.50 6.04
C ASP A 82 6.66 19.47 6.24
N ALA A 83 5.92 20.57 5.99
CA ALA A 83 4.48 20.60 6.21
C ALA A 83 3.67 19.66 5.28
N VAL A 84 4.16 19.43 4.05
CA VAL A 84 3.50 18.59 3.05
C VAL A 84 4.51 17.60 2.48
N ARG A 85 4.10 16.33 2.38
CA ARG A 85 4.89 15.24 1.78
C ARG A 85 4.04 14.53 0.75
N LEU A 86 4.66 14.07 -0.34
CA LEU A 86 3.99 13.25 -1.32
C LEU A 86 3.84 11.81 -0.81
N PRO A 87 2.76 11.10 -1.22
CA PRO A 87 2.62 9.69 -0.95
C PRO A 87 3.83 8.91 -1.47
N GLY A 88 4.57 8.27 -0.56
CA GLY A 88 5.73 7.46 -0.91
C GLY A 88 7.09 8.08 -0.60
N ASP A 89 7.19 9.38 -0.31
CA ASP A 89 8.49 10.07 -0.03
C ASP A 89 9.35 9.31 0.98
N ARG A 90 8.76 8.89 2.10
CA ARG A 90 9.46 8.11 3.13
C ARG A 90 9.97 6.77 2.60
N ARG A 91 9.22 6.12 1.70
CA ARG A 91 9.61 4.84 1.10
C ARG A 91 10.77 5.04 0.11
N TYR A 92 10.75 6.10 -0.69
CA TYR A 92 11.85 6.44 -1.61
C TYR A 92 13.14 6.77 -0.85
N ALA A 93 13.06 7.65 0.15
CA ALA A 93 14.21 8.01 0.98
C ALA A 93 14.81 6.79 1.71
N ASN A 94 13.97 5.86 2.18
CA ASN A 94 14.45 4.62 2.79
C ASN A 94 15.07 3.67 1.76
N ARG A 95 14.51 3.55 0.55
CA ARG A 95 15.03 2.69 -0.52
C ARG A 95 16.47 3.06 -0.92
N GLU A 96 16.85 4.34 -0.87
CA GLU A 96 18.21 4.79 -1.14
C GLU A 96 19.21 4.53 0.00
N LYS A 97 18.71 4.42 1.24
CA LYS A 97 19.53 4.20 2.44
C LYS A 97 19.74 2.72 2.72
N THR A 98 18.69 1.90 2.56
CA THR A 98 18.68 0.49 2.91
C THR A 98 19.84 -0.33 2.32
N PRO A 99 20.26 -0.17 1.05
CA PRO A 99 21.40 -0.94 0.52
C PRO A 99 22.75 -0.61 1.18
N ARG A 100 22.90 0.61 1.74
CA ARG A 100 24.13 1.08 2.38
C ARG A 100 24.14 0.80 3.87
N ASP A 101 23.01 1.10 4.52
CA ASP A 101 22.89 1.12 5.98
C ASP A 101 22.26 -0.17 6.54
N GLY A 102 21.72 -1.03 5.67
CA GLY A 102 20.96 -2.22 6.05
C GLY A 102 19.53 -1.90 6.50
N VAL A 103 18.88 -2.88 7.14
CA VAL A 103 17.53 -2.76 7.72
C VAL A 103 17.62 -3.08 9.21
N ALA A 104 17.08 -2.19 10.05
CA ALA A 104 16.90 -2.46 11.46
C ALA A 104 15.74 -3.44 11.66
N ILE A 105 16.01 -4.56 12.32
CA ILE A 105 15.00 -5.56 12.71
C ILE A 105 15.01 -5.75 14.23
N PRO A 106 13.88 -6.11 14.85
CA PRO A 106 13.87 -6.49 16.26
C PRO A 106 14.81 -7.68 16.53
N GLY A 107 15.59 -7.63 17.62
CA GLY A 107 16.52 -8.71 17.98
C GLY A 107 15.83 -10.08 18.09
N ALA A 108 14.65 -10.13 18.72
CA ALA A 108 13.86 -11.35 18.81
C ALA A 108 13.47 -11.96 17.44
N LEU A 109 13.26 -11.12 16.42
CA LEU A 109 13.01 -11.60 15.05
C LEU A 109 14.28 -12.18 14.43
N TYR A 110 15.44 -11.53 14.65
CA TYR A 110 16.72 -12.04 14.19
C TYR A 110 17.01 -13.42 14.79
N ASP A 111 16.88 -13.55 16.12
CA ASP A 111 17.11 -14.82 16.82
C ASP A 111 16.18 -15.93 16.29
N LYS A 112 14.90 -15.59 16.05
CA LYS A 112 13.92 -16.51 15.47
C LYS A 112 14.31 -16.99 14.06
N ILE A 113 14.81 -16.10 13.22
CA ILE A 113 15.26 -16.46 11.86
C ILE A 113 16.48 -17.39 11.93
N VAL A 114 17.43 -17.12 12.82
CA VAL A 114 18.62 -17.97 13.01
C VAL A 114 18.25 -19.36 13.56
N GLU A 115 17.25 -19.46 14.44
CA GLU A 115 16.73 -20.75 14.92
C GLU A 115 16.15 -21.61 13.77
N LEU A 116 15.48 -20.98 12.80
CA LEU A 116 14.83 -21.68 11.68
C LEU A 116 15.81 -22.16 10.58
N THR A 117 17.08 -21.76 10.63
CA THR A 117 18.11 -22.19 9.68
C THR A 117 18.95 -23.37 10.17
N GLY A 118 18.74 -23.83 11.41
CA GLY A 118 19.32 -25.06 11.98
C GLY A 118 18.42 -26.27 11.80
#